data_AF-A0A924JQ88-F1
#
_entry.id   AF-A0A924JQ88-F1
#
_cell.length_a   1.000
_cell.length_b   1.000
_cell.length_c   1.000
_cell.angle_alpha   90.00
_cell.angle_beta   90.00
_cell.angle_gamma   90.00
#
_symmetry.space_group_name_H-M   'P 1'
#
loop_
_entity.id
_entity.type
_entity.pdbx_description
1 polymer ?
#
loop_
_entity_poly.entity_id
_entity_poly.type
_entity_poly.pdbx_seq_one_letter_code
_entity_poly.pdbx_strand_id
1 'polypeptide(L)'
;MTIELTGRVETASAGVPEVGQLASVRGAKWIVTDVSQQALRRSSADDGTAELQHAVSLQSIEEEHYGRELTVVWELEPGRGVILEQGLPVTIDPARIDDPTTFAAYADALRWGALTSADARTLQAPFRSSATVEAYQLEPLRRALEAPRANLLLADDVGLGKTVEAGLVVQELLLRHRARSVIVVCPAGLVIKWKEEMSEKFGLTFEIVNSNTMRDFRRRFGVHANPFVVFPRVIVSMSW
;
A
#
# COMPACT_ATOMS: atom_id res chain seq x y z
N MET A 1 -19.50 4.98 -26.59
CA MET A 1 -20.04 4.28 -25.42
C MET A 1 -18.96 4.34 -24.36
N THR A 2 -19.06 5.35 -23.50
CA THR A 2 -18.03 5.74 -22.52
C THR A 2 -18.09 4.77 -21.35
N ILE A 3 -16.99 4.06 -21.10
CA ILE A 3 -16.84 3.20 -19.91
C ILE A 3 -16.15 4.06 -18.86
N GLU A 4 -16.92 4.62 -17.93
CA GLU A 4 -16.38 5.22 -16.70
C GLU A 4 -15.86 4.08 -15.80
N LEU A 5 -14.54 3.94 -15.71
CA LEU A 5 -13.88 3.07 -14.75
C LEU A 5 -13.85 3.76 -13.39
N THR A 6 -14.99 3.81 -12.70
CA THR A 6 -15.02 4.19 -11.29
C THR A 6 -14.54 3.01 -10.47
N GLY A 7 -13.24 2.96 -10.19
CA GLY A 7 -12.65 2.04 -9.22
C GLY A 7 -13.21 2.33 -7.83
N ARG A 8 -14.34 1.71 -7.48
CA ARG A 8 -14.88 1.76 -6.13
C ARG A 8 -13.95 0.95 -5.24
N VAL A 9 -13.18 1.66 -4.42
CA VAL A 9 -12.66 1.11 -3.17
C VAL A 9 -13.90 0.69 -2.36
N GLU A 10 -14.12 -0.60 -2.19
CA GLU A 10 -15.20 -1.08 -1.33
C GLU A 10 -14.91 -0.59 0.10
N THR A 11 -15.74 0.34 0.56
CA THR A 11 -15.75 0.82 1.93
C THR A 11 -16.19 -0.33 2.83
N ALA A 12 -15.24 -0.94 3.53
CA ALA A 12 -15.52 -2.07 4.39
C ALA A 12 -15.95 -1.57 5.78
N SER A 13 -17.20 -1.88 6.12
CA SER A 13 -17.91 -1.56 7.37
C SER A 13 -18.00 -0.07 7.73
N ALA A 14 -19.19 0.35 8.18
CA ALA A 14 -19.41 1.66 8.78
C ALA A 14 -18.91 1.76 10.23
N GLY A 15 -18.06 0.81 10.68
CA GLY A 15 -17.46 0.81 12.00
C GLY A 15 -16.65 2.06 12.26
N VAL A 16 -16.50 2.44 13.53
CA VAL A 16 -15.66 3.59 13.92
C VAL A 16 -14.20 3.25 13.61
N PRO A 17 -13.47 4.07 12.84
CA PRO A 17 -12.07 3.82 12.52
C PRO A 17 -11.21 3.95 13.77
N GLU A 18 -10.08 3.25 13.78
CA GLU A 18 -9.04 3.44 14.80
C GLU A 18 -8.00 4.45 14.33
N VAL A 19 -7.33 5.11 15.29
CA VAL A 19 -6.27 6.07 14.98
C VAL A 19 -5.13 5.38 14.22
N GLY A 20 -4.70 5.96 13.09
CA GLY A 20 -3.69 5.41 12.18
C GLY A 20 -4.27 4.59 11.02
N GLN A 21 -5.56 4.25 11.03
CA GLN A 21 -6.23 3.59 9.90
C GLN A 21 -6.51 4.55 8.75
N LEU A 22 -6.69 3.99 7.56
CA LEU A 22 -7.18 4.72 6.39
C LEU A 22 -8.72 4.73 6.40
N ALA A 23 -9.30 5.87 6.05
CA ALA A 23 -10.73 6.08 5.94
C ALA A 23 -11.06 6.75 4.61
N SER A 24 -12.22 6.42 4.05
CA SER A 24 -12.83 7.16 2.94
C SER A 24 -13.93 8.05 3.49
N VAL A 25 -13.83 9.35 3.21
CA VAL A 25 -14.83 10.35 3.58
C VAL A 25 -14.98 11.31 2.41
N ARG A 26 -16.23 11.58 1.99
CA ARG A 26 -16.57 12.44 0.85
C ARG A 26 -15.86 12.07 -0.46
N GLY A 27 -15.60 10.77 -0.66
CA GLY A 27 -14.91 10.26 -1.85
C GLY A 27 -13.39 10.44 -1.87
N ALA A 28 -12.80 11.07 -0.86
CA ALA A 28 -11.35 11.22 -0.72
C ALA A 28 -10.78 10.23 0.31
N LYS A 29 -9.48 9.94 0.19
CA LYS A 29 -8.73 9.10 1.15
C LYS A 29 -8.08 9.93 2.25
N TRP A 30 -8.27 9.48 3.48
CA TRP A 30 -7.79 10.13 4.68
C TRP A 30 -7.08 9.14 5.60
N ILE A 31 -6.12 9.63 6.37
CA ILE A 31 -5.60 8.91 7.54
C ILE A 31 -6.29 9.44 8.80
N VAL A 32 -6.68 8.55 9.70
CA VAL A 32 -7.32 8.90 10.96
C VAL A 32 -6.26 9.35 11.96
N THR A 33 -6.33 10.60 12.41
CA THR A 33 -5.34 11.21 13.30
C THR A 33 -5.80 11.26 14.76
N ASP A 34 -7.11 11.32 15.01
CA ASP A 34 -7.71 11.26 16.34
C ASP A 34 -9.16 10.72 16.27
N VAL A 35 -9.60 10.06 17.33
CA VAL A 35 -10.97 9.55 17.49
C VAL A 35 -11.43 9.84 18.91
N SER A 36 -12.34 10.81 19.04
CA SER A 36 -12.90 11.24 20.32
C SER A 36 -14.35 10.81 20.43
N GLN A 37 -14.68 10.08 21.51
CA GLN A 37 -16.05 9.68 21.79
C GLN A 37 -16.75 10.75 22.63
N GLN A 38 -17.88 11.27 22.14
CA GLN A 38 -18.73 12.20 22.86
C GLN A 38 -20.15 11.67 22.99
N ALA A 39 -20.61 11.56 24.24
CA ALA A 39 -22.03 11.48 24.56
C ALA A 39 -22.59 12.90 24.59
N LEU A 40 -23.00 13.45 23.45
CA LEU A 40 -23.86 14.64 23.48
C LEU A 40 -25.19 14.21 24.11
N ARG A 41 -25.46 14.71 25.32
CA ARG A 41 -26.80 14.58 25.90
C ARG A 41 -27.76 15.30 24.95
N ARG A 42 -28.66 14.55 24.30
CA ARG A 42 -29.79 15.18 23.58
C ARG A 42 -30.61 15.99 24.60
N SER A 43 -31.23 17.05 24.12
CA SER A 43 -32.05 17.97 24.94
C SER A 43 -33.07 17.18 25.77
N SER A 44 -33.42 17.65 26.96
CA SER A 44 -34.34 16.96 27.91
C SER A 44 -35.78 16.76 27.38
N ALA A 45 -36.06 17.14 26.13
CA ALA A 45 -37.32 16.93 25.43
C ALA A 45 -37.33 15.67 24.54
N ASP A 46 -36.17 15.05 24.30
CA ASP A 46 -36.07 13.80 23.55
C ASP A 46 -35.88 12.63 24.53
N ASP A 47 -36.89 11.78 24.68
CA ASP A 47 -36.86 10.50 25.44
C ASP A 47 -35.94 9.42 24.78
N GLY A 48 -34.89 9.84 24.10
CA GLY A 48 -33.94 8.97 23.41
C GLY A 48 -32.74 8.64 24.29
N THR A 49 -32.38 7.36 24.36
CA THR A 49 -31.08 6.91 24.88
C THR A 49 -29.93 7.69 24.23
N ALA A 50 -28.98 8.21 25.02
CA ALA A 50 -27.81 8.90 24.50
C ALA A 50 -26.96 7.93 23.67
N GLU A 51 -27.07 8.01 22.35
CA GLU A 51 -26.17 7.29 21.43
C GLU A 51 -24.80 7.95 21.44
N LEU A 52 -23.74 7.17 21.68
CA LEU A 52 -22.36 7.63 21.66
C LEU A 52 -21.99 8.01 20.23
N GLN A 53 -21.58 9.27 20.02
CA GLN A 53 -21.08 9.75 18.73
C GLN A 53 -19.55 9.87 18.76
N HIS A 54 -18.89 9.69 17.62
CA HIS A 54 -17.45 9.77 17.50
C HIS A 54 -17.06 10.95 16.61
N ALA A 55 -16.34 11.92 17.16
CA ALA A 55 -15.65 12.93 16.38
C ALA A 55 -14.33 12.34 15.89
N VAL A 56 -14.16 12.22 14.58
CA VAL A 56 -12.98 11.63 13.93
C VAL A 56 -12.25 12.73 13.19
N SER A 57 -10.99 12.97 13.58
CA SER A 57 -10.08 13.87 12.87
C SER A 57 -9.29 13.10 11.81
N LEU A 58 -9.23 13.70 10.63
CA LEU A 58 -8.77 13.09 9.39
C LEU A 58 -7.77 14.01 8.73
N GLN A 59 -6.70 13.45 8.15
CA GLN A 59 -5.74 14.18 7.35
C GLN A 59 -5.63 13.59 5.95
N SER A 60 -5.73 14.45 4.94
CA SER A 60 -5.74 14.01 3.54
C SER A 60 -4.39 13.45 3.15
N ILE A 61 -4.41 12.31 2.46
CA ILE A 61 -3.23 11.66 1.89
C ILE A 61 -3.17 11.78 0.35
N GLU A 62 -4.15 12.44 -0.26
CA GLU A 62 -4.21 12.65 -1.71
C GLU A 62 -3.29 13.79 -2.14
N GLU A 63 -2.59 13.58 -3.26
CA GLU A 63 -1.56 14.48 -3.78
C GLU A 63 -2.10 15.90 -4.06
N GLU A 64 -3.34 16.00 -4.54
CA GLU A 64 -4.01 17.28 -4.83
C GLU A 64 -4.49 18.03 -3.58
N HIS A 65 -4.60 17.35 -2.44
CA HIS A 65 -5.18 17.90 -1.20
C HIS A 65 -4.30 17.67 0.03
N TYR A 66 -3.00 17.52 -0.18
CA TYR A 66 -2.05 17.13 0.85
C TYR A 66 -2.03 18.13 2.02
N GLY A 67 -2.18 17.62 3.24
CA GLY A 67 -2.14 18.42 4.48
C GLY A 67 -3.46 19.08 4.88
N ARG A 68 -4.56 18.90 4.13
CA ARG A 68 -5.89 19.30 4.61
C ARG A 68 -6.32 18.43 5.79
N GLU A 69 -6.83 19.07 6.82
CA GLU A 69 -7.45 18.43 7.96
C GLU A 69 -8.98 18.54 7.86
N LEU A 70 -9.67 17.50 8.30
CA LEU A 70 -11.12 17.43 8.36
C LEU A 70 -11.52 16.74 9.65
N THR A 71 -12.43 17.33 10.42
CA THR A 71 -13.05 16.64 11.56
C THR A 71 -14.52 16.39 11.24
N VAL A 72 -14.95 15.14 11.35
CA VAL A 72 -16.33 14.72 11.07
C VAL A 72 -16.94 14.03 12.28
N VAL A 73 -18.25 14.18 12.47
CA VAL A 73 -19.01 13.26 13.32
C VAL A 73 -19.24 12.00 12.51
N TRP A 74 -18.54 10.92 12.87
CA TRP A 74 -18.50 9.71 12.07
C TRP A 74 -19.92 9.24 11.76
N GLU A 75 -20.80 9.14 12.74
CA GLU A 75 -22.18 8.64 12.59
C GLU A 75 -23.03 9.39 11.57
N LEU A 76 -22.72 10.66 11.34
CA LEU A 76 -23.50 11.56 10.49
C LEU A 76 -22.89 11.75 9.10
N GLU A 77 -21.67 11.26 8.85
CA GLU A 77 -20.95 11.53 7.62
C GLU A 77 -21.39 10.57 6.49
N PRO A 78 -21.99 11.07 5.39
CA PRO A 78 -22.46 10.25 4.30
C PRO A 78 -21.30 9.65 3.50
N GLY A 79 -21.41 8.35 3.17
CA GLY A 79 -20.40 7.65 2.38
C GLY A 79 -19.09 7.37 3.13
N ARG A 80 -19.08 7.48 4.46
CA ARG A 80 -17.95 7.07 5.29
C ARG A 80 -17.65 5.58 5.13
N GLY A 81 -16.39 5.22 5.23
CA GLY A 81 -16.00 3.83 5.42
C GLY A 81 -14.56 3.69 5.83
N VAL A 82 -14.26 2.66 6.61
CA VAL A 82 -12.88 2.30 6.91
C VAL A 82 -12.31 1.59 5.68
N ILE A 83 -11.17 2.07 5.19
CA ILE A 83 -10.44 1.39 4.14
C ILE A 83 -9.65 0.29 4.85
N LEU A 84 -10.24 -0.90 4.92
CA LEU A 84 -9.50 -2.08 5.33
C LEU A 84 -8.50 -2.40 4.23
N GLU A 85 -7.22 -2.53 4.59
CA GLU A 85 -6.31 -3.29 3.76
C GLU A 85 -6.95 -4.67 3.59
N GLN A 86 -7.41 -5.00 2.38
CA GLN A 86 -7.90 -6.33 2.08
C GLN A 86 -6.73 -7.31 2.23
N GLY A 87 -6.56 -7.81 3.45
CA GLY A 87 -5.82 -9.02 3.74
C GLY A 87 -6.57 -10.22 3.17
N LEU A 88 -5.95 -11.39 3.29
CA LEU A 88 -6.62 -12.65 2.96
C LEU A 88 -7.92 -12.79 3.78
N PRO A 89 -8.97 -13.41 3.22
CA PRO A 89 -10.24 -13.59 3.92
C PRO A 89 -9.99 -14.22 5.30
N VAL A 90 -10.44 -13.52 6.34
CA VAL A 90 -10.16 -13.89 7.75
C VAL A 90 -11.03 -15.06 8.21
N THR A 91 -12.11 -15.34 7.47
CA THR A 91 -13.01 -16.48 7.70
C THR A 91 -13.19 -17.22 6.38
N ILE A 92 -12.71 -18.46 6.33
CA ILE A 92 -12.88 -19.36 5.18
C ILE A 92 -13.90 -20.41 5.61
N ASP A 93 -15.08 -20.38 4.99
CA ASP A 93 -16.06 -21.45 5.12
C ASP A 93 -15.92 -22.39 3.90
N PRO A 94 -15.35 -23.60 4.07
CA PRO A 94 -15.15 -24.53 2.96
C PRO A 94 -16.46 -25.07 2.36
N ALA A 95 -17.61 -24.89 3.03
CA ALA A 95 -18.92 -25.29 2.52
C ALA A 95 -19.65 -24.17 1.76
N ARG A 96 -19.17 -22.92 1.86
CA ARG A 96 -19.81 -21.76 1.25
C ARG A 96 -19.13 -21.44 -0.08
N ILE A 97 -19.90 -21.51 -1.17
CA ILE A 97 -19.46 -21.07 -2.49
C ILE A 97 -19.72 -19.57 -2.60
N ASP A 98 -18.77 -18.83 -3.15
CA ASP A 98 -18.95 -17.40 -3.43
C ASP A 98 -20.10 -17.16 -4.42
N ASP A 99 -20.69 -15.97 -4.37
CA ASP A 99 -21.68 -15.57 -5.36
C ASP A 99 -21.09 -15.70 -6.79
N PRO A 100 -21.86 -16.18 -7.79
CA PRO A 100 -21.33 -16.38 -9.14
C PRO A 100 -20.70 -15.13 -9.76
N THR A 101 -21.18 -13.94 -9.41
CA THR A 101 -20.61 -12.68 -9.91
C THR A 101 -19.28 -12.36 -9.23
N THR A 102 -19.15 -12.61 -7.93
CA THR A 102 -17.89 -12.47 -7.18
C THR A 102 -16.85 -13.46 -7.67
N PHE A 103 -17.25 -14.72 -7.89
CA PHE A 103 -16.37 -15.76 -8.44
C PHE A 103 -15.92 -15.42 -9.87
N ALA A 104 -16.84 -14.95 -10.72
CA ALA A 104 -16.50 -14.52 -12.07
C ALA A 104 -15.54 -13.33 -12.07
N ALA A 105 -15.78 -12.32 -11.21
CA ALA A 105 -14.89 -11.18 -11.05
C ALA A 105 -13.49 -11.60 -10.57
N TYR A 106 -13.40 -12.57 -9.66
CA TYR A 106 -12.14 -13.15 -9.22
C TYR A 106 -11.42 -13.90 -10.35
N ALA A 107 -12.13 -14.76 -11.08
CA ALA A 107 -11.58 -15.50 -12.21
C ALA A 107 -11.13 -14.56 -13.34
N ASP A 108 -11.87 -13.49 -13.61
CA ASP A 108 -11.49 -12.48 -14.56
C ASP A 108 -10.29 -11.69 -14.05
N ALA A 109 -10.24 -11.27 -12.79
CA ALA A 109 -9.05 -10.64 -12.20
C ALA A 109 -7.80 -11.52 -12.33
N LEU A 110 -7.93 -12.84 -12.11
CA LEU A 110 -6.86 -13.81 -12.35
C LEU A 110 -6.48 -13.90 -13.83
N ARG A 111 -7.45 -13.88 -14.75
CA ARG A 111 -7.20 -13.89 -16.20
C ARG A 111 -6.54 -12.59 -16.67
N TRP A 112 -6.96 -11.44 -16.19
CA TRP A 112 -6.35 -10.15 -16.49
C TRP A 112 -4.93 -10.06 -15.93
N GLY A 113 -4.70 -10.58 -14.72
CA GLY A 113 -3.35 -10.76 -14.16
C GLY A 113 -2.52 -11.79 -14.95
N ALA A 114 -3.15 -12.83 -15.48
CA ALA A 114 -2.51 -13.82 -16.33
C ALA A 114 -2.21 -13.28 -17.73
N LEU A 115 -3.00 -12.34 -18.27
CA LEU A 115 -2.79 -11.75 -19.60
C LEU A 115 -1.64 -10.72 -19.61
N THR A 116 -1.43 -9.98 -18.52
CA THR A 116 -0.20 -9.19 -18.34
C THR A 116 1.02 -10.07 -18.03
N SER A 117 0.79 -11.28 -17.52
CA SER A 117 1.78 -12.32 -17.23
C SER A 117 1.82 -13.46 -18.28
N ALA A 118 1.26 -13.26 -19.49
CA ALA A 118 0.91 -14.38 -20.39
C ALA A 118 2.09 -15.23 -20.85
N ASP A 119 3.32 -14.72 -20.70
CA ASP A 119 4.48 -15.59 -20.64
C ASP A 119 5.25 -15.41 -19.32
N ALA A 120 5.19 -16.44 -18.48
CA ALA A 120 5.98 -16.52 -17.25
C ALA A 120 7.50 -16.47 -17.54
N ARG A 121 7.93 -16.78 -18.78
CA ARG A 121 9.33 -16.79 -19.20
C ARG A 121 9.80 -15.46 -19.79
N THR A 122 8.89 -14.60 -20.26
CA THR A 122 9.28 -13.30 -20.84
C THR A 122 9.58 -12.30 -19.72
N LEU A 123 10.84 -11.90 -19.59
CA LEU A 123 11.30 -10.90 -18.62
C LEU A 123 11.00 -9.49 -19.13
N GLN A 124 10.35 -8.65 -18.33
CA GLN A 124 9.98 -7.28 -18.73
C GLN A 124 10.90 -6.21 -18.15
N ALA A 125 11.38 -6.42 -16.92
CA ALA A 125 12.21 -5.48 -16.18
C ALA A 125 13.48 -5.05 -16.93
N PRO A 126 14.25 -5.94 -17.59
CA PRO A 126 15.45 -5.52 -18.32
C PRO A 126 15.16 -4.46 -19.39
N PHE A 127 14.01 -4.55 -20.08
CA PHE A 127 13.60 -3.62 -21.13
C PHE A 127 12.94 -2.34 -20.59
N ARG A 128 12.51 -2.35 -19.33
CA ARG A 128 11.88 -1.20 -18.64
C ARG A 128 12.82 -0.51 -17.64
N SER A 129 14.05 -1.01 -17.50
CA SER A 129 15.12 -0.38 -16.74
C SER A 129 16.04 0.40 -17.68
N SER A 130 16.64 1.47 -17.20
CA SER A 130 17.72 2.20 -17.87
C SER A 130 19.10 1.63 -17.53
N ALA A 131 19.16 0.56 -16.70
CA ALA A 131 20.41 -0.11 -16.37
C ALA A 131 20.96 -0.90 -17.56
N THR A 132 22.28 -0.91 -17.72
CA THR A 132 22.96 -1.91 -18.55
C THR A 132 22.91 -3.25 -17.81
N VAL A 133 22.07 -4.16 -18.30
CA VAL A 133 21.85 -5.47 -17.68
C VAL A 133 22.71 -6.52 -18.36
N GLU A 134 23.49 -7.23 -17.56
CA GLU A 134 24.31 -8.35 -18.04
C GLU A 134 23.54 -9.66 -17.99
N ALA A 135 23.90 -10.62 -18.85
CA ALA A 135 23.19 -11.89 -18.95
C ALA A 135 23.14 -12.67 -17.62
N TYR A 136 24.21 -12.61 -16.81
CA TYR A 136 24.24 -13.30 -15.51
C TYR A 136 23.24 -12.70 -14.50
N GLN A 137 22.94 -11.40 -14.60
CA GLN A 137 22.01 -10.71 -13.69
C GLN A 137 20.55 -11.11 -13.93
N LEU A 138 20.26 -11.82 -15.02
CA LEU A 138 18.93 -12.34 -15.33
C LEU A 138 18.63 -13.67 -14.62
N GLU A 139 19.64 -14.39 -14.15
CA GLU A 139 19.44 -15.69 -13.51
C GLU A 139 18.71 -15.57 -12.16
N PRO A 140 19.06 -14.63 -11.25
CA PRO A 140 18.27 -14.39 -10.04
C PRO A 140 16.82 -14.00 -10.35
N LEU A 141 16.63 -13.18 -11.40
CA LEU A 141 15.31 -12.77 -11.85
C LEU A 141 14.46 -13.96 -12.29
N ARG A 142 15.02 -14.84 -13.12
CA ARG A 142 14.36 -16.08 -13.56
C ARG A 142 13.96 -16.96 -12.38
N ARG A 143 14.88 -17.18 -11.43
CA ARG A 143 14.61 -17.98 -10.22
C ARG A 143 13.52 -17.37 -9.33
N ALA A 144 13.49 -16.05 -9.19
CA ALA A 144 12.46 -15.35 -8.43
C ALA A 144 11.06 -15.60 -9.01
N LEU A 145 10.96 -15.68 -10.34
CA LEU A 145 9.70 -15.88 -11.05
C LEU A 145 9.20 -17.32 -10.97
N GLU A 146 10.10 -18.31 -11.04
CA GLU A 146 9.76 -19.73 -10.93
C GLU A 146 9.24 -20.11 -9.54
N ALA A 147 9.69 -19.41 -8.49
CA ALA A 147 9.24 -19.67 -7.13
C ALA A 147 7.86 -19.02 -6.86
N PRO A 148 6.90 -19.74 -6.22
CA PRO A 148 5.61 -19.15 -5.80
C PRO A 148 5.78 -17.94 -4.88
N ARG A 149 6.80 -17.98 -4.01
CA ARG A 149 7.29 -16.86 -3.21
C ARG A 149 8.77 -16.65 -3.51
N ALA A 150 9.12 -15.46 -3.99
CA ALA A 150 10.50 -15.10 -4.27
C ALA A 150 11.28 -14.97 -2.95
N ASN A 151 12.11 -15.96 -2.64
CA ASN A 151 13.05 -15.93 -1.54
C ASN A 151 14.43 -16.32 -2.06
N LEU A 152 15.32 -15.35 -2.19
CA LEU A 152 16.62 -15.49 -2.84
C LEU A 152 17.73 -14.90 -1.98
N LEU A 153 18.88 -15.56 -2.00
CA LEU A 153 20.13 -15.03 -1.47
C LEU A 153 21.06 -14.72 -2.66
N LEU A 154 21.36 -13.45 -2.86
CA LEU A 154 22.34 -12.99 -3.86
C LEU A 154 23.72 -13.01 -3.20
N ALA A 155 24.55 -13.97 -3.59
CA ALA A 155 25.86 -14.23 -2.97
C ALA A 155 27.04 -14.01 -3.93
N ASP A 156 26.80 -13.30 -5.04
CA ASP A 156 27.82 -12.98 -6.03
C ASP A 156 28.89 -12.03 -5.47
N ASP A 157 30.04 -11.96 -6.13
CA ASP A 157 31.17 -11.12 -5.71
C ASP A 157 30.79 -9.63 -5.53
N VAL A 158 31.59 -8.95 -4.71
CA VAL A 158 31.44 -7.51 -4.48
C VAL A 158 31.67 -6.76 -5.80
N GLY A 159 30.73 -5.91 -6.18
CA GLY A 159 30.81 -5.11 -7.39
C GLY A 159 30.06 -5.65 -8.60
N LEU A 160 29.54 -6.88 -8.58
CA LEU A 160 28.77 -7.48 -9.68
C LEU A 160 27.34 -6.92 -9.88
N GLY A 161 26.98 -5.87 -9.13
CA GLY A 161 25.69 -5.20 -9.32
C GLY A 161 24.53 -5.88 -8.60
N LYS A 162 24.73 -6.46 -7.41
CA LYS A 162 23.64 -7.00 -6.56
C LYS A 162 22.45 -6.05 -6.37
N THR A 163 22.70 -4.75 -6.29
CA THR A 163 21.65 -3.72 -6.22
C THR A 163 20.81 -3.69 -7.50
N VAL A 164 21.43 -3.85 -8.67
CA VAL A 164 20.76 -3.92 -9.97
C VAL A 164 19.96 -5.21 -10.08
N GLU A 165 20.52 -6.36 -9.68
CA GLU A 165 19.81 -7.65 -9.66
C GLU A 165 18.57 -7.59 -8.77
N ALA A 166 18.69 -7.04 -7.56
CA ALA A 166 17.57 -6.83 -6.67
C ALA A 166 16.52 -5.87 -7.27
N GLY A 167 16.97 -4.78 -7.91
CA GLY A 167 16.10 -3.85 -8.62
C GLY A 167 15.32 -4.50 -9.77
N LEU A 168 15.97 -5.37 -10.55
CA LEU A 168 15.33 -6.15 -11.60
C LEU A 168 14.24 -7.06 -11.05
N VAL A 169 14.52 -7.78 -9.96
CA VAL A 169 13.52 -8.62 -9.27
C VAL A 169 12.36 -7.77 -8.78
N VAL A 170 12.63 -6.66 -8.11
CA VAL A 170 11.59 -5.75 -7.59
C VAL A 170 10.73 -5.21 -8.73
N GLN A 171 11.34 -4.68 -9.79
CA GLN A 171 10.62 -4.08 -10.91
C GLN A 171 9.72 -5.13 -11.60
N GLU A 172 10.23 -6.35 -11.80
CA GLU A 172 9.45 -7.43 -12.41
C GLU A 172 8.26 -7.86 -11.52
N LEU A 173 8.48 -8.00 -10.20
CA LEU A 173 7.40 -8.33 -9.27
C LEU A 173 6.31 -7.25 -9.23
N LEU A 174 6.69 -5.97 -9.34
CA LEU A 174 5.76 -4.85 -9.46
C LEU A 174 4.99 -4.89 -10.78
N LEU A 175 5.68 -5.09 -11.92
CA LEU A 175 5.07 -5.18 -13.26
C LEU A 175 4.08 -6.34 -13.38
N ARG A 176 4.36 -7.45 -12.69
CA ARG A 176 3.48 -8.63 -12.65
C ARG A 176 2.42 -8.56 -11.56
N HIS A 177 2.31 -7.45 -10.83
CA HIS A 177 1.40 -7.29 -9.69
C HIS A 177 1.57 -8.36 -8.59
N ARG A 178 2.74 -9.00 -8.50
CA ARG A 178 3.10 -9.97 -7.43
C ARG A 178 3.59 -9.27 -6.16
N ALA A 179 3.95 -7.99 -6.25
CA ALA A 179 4.23 -7.13 -5.12
C ALA A 179 3.46 -5.79 -5.29
N ARG A 180 3.01 -5.22 -4.18
CA ARG A 180 2.38 -3.89 -4.14
C ARG A 180 3.21 -2.88 -3.34
N SER A 181 3.91 -3.36 -2.31
CA SER A 181 4.82 -2.58 -1.50
C SER A 181 6.21 -3.20 -1.45
N VAL A 182 7.23 -2.37 -1.21
CA VAL A 182 8.64 -2.77 -1.17
C VAL A 182 9.33 -2.09 0.01
N ILE A 183 10.04 -2.88 0.81
CA ILE A 183 10.88 -2.38 1.89
C ILE A 183 12.32 -2.82 1.63
N VAL A 184 13.23 -1.85 1.53
CA VAL A 184 14.67 -2.10 1.49
C VAL A 184 15.24 -1.84 2.87
N VAL A 185 15.94 -2.84 3.42
CA VAL A 185 16.62 -2.73 4.70
C VAL A 185 18.12 -2.80 4.44
N CYS A 186 18.86 -1.74 4.74
CA CYS A 186 20.30 -1.68 4.48
C CYS A 186 21.07 -0.93 5.57
N PRO A 187 22.41 -1.02 5.62
CA PRO A 187 23.23 -0.15 6.46
C PRO A 187 23.01 1.33 6.12
N ALA A 188 23.16 2.22 7.11
CA ALA A 188 22.92 3.66 6.97
C ALA A 188 23.67 4.30 5.79
N GLY A 189 24.93 3.91 5.57
CA GLY A 189 25.77 4.44 4.49
C GLY A 189 25.33 4.04 3.08
N LEU A 190 24.42 3.05 2.93
CA LEU A 190 23.93 2.60 1.63
C LEU A 190 22.53 3.13 1.29
N VAL A 191 21.85 3.78 2.24
CA VAL A 191 20.46 4.25 2.06
C VAL A 191 20.32 5.19 0.86
N ILE A 192 21.20 6.20 0.77
CA ILE A 192 21.18 7.17 -0.33
C ILE A 192 21.46 6.47 -1.66
N LYS A 193 22.48 5.61 -1.70
CA LYS A 193 22.85 4.85 -2.89
C LYS A 193 21.70 3.98 -3.40
N TRP A 194 20.98 3.31 -2.50
CA TRP A 194 19.78 2.53 -2.88
C TRP A 194 18.70 3.42 -3.47
N LYS A 195 18.42 4.58 -2.86
CA LYS A 195 17.41 5.52 -3.37
C LYS A 195 17.78 6.01 -4.77
N GLU A 196 19.03 6.42 -4.97
CA GLU A 196 19.55 6.91 -6.24
C GLU A 196 19.49 5.81 -7.30
N GLU A 197 20.02 4.61 -7.04
CA GLU A 197 19.99 3.51 -8.00
C GLU A 197 18.55 3.10 -8.37
N MET A 198 17.63 3.02 -7.40
CA MET A 198 16.23 2.71 -7.69
C MET A 198 15.54 3.78 -8.53
N SER A 199 15.82 5.06 -8.27
CA SER A 199 15.26 6.18 -9.02
C SER A 199 15.84 6.26 -10.44
N GLU A 200 17.17 6.26 -10.56
CA GLU A 200 17.87 6.47 -11.83
C GLU A 200 17.72 5.28 -12.78
N LYS A 201 17.87 4.05 -12.27
CA LYS A 201 17.90 2.84 -13.09
C LYS A 201 16.53 2.23 -13.33
N PHE A 202 15.62 2.37 -12.38
CA PHE A 202 14.32 1.68 -12.40
C PHE A 202 13.12 2.62 -12.38
N GLY A 203 13.34 3.94 -12.23
CA GLY A 203 12.25 4.91 -12.12
C GLY A 203 11.39 4.72 -10.87
N LEU A 204 11.93 4.07 -9.83
CA LEU A 204 11.22 3.74 -8.61
C LEU A 204 11.57 4.75 -7.51
N THR A 205 10.62 5.61 -7.16
CA THR A 205 10.77 6.53 -6.04
C THR A 205 10.61 5.79 -4.71
N PHE A 206 11.62 5.89 -3.86
CA PHE A 206 11.63 5.34 -2.50
C PHE A 206 11.72 6.46 -1.46
N GLU A 207 10.91 6.34 -0.40
CA GLU A 207 10.97 7.21 0.76
C GLU A 207 11.92 6.67 1.82
N ILE A 208 12.81 7.52 2.32
CA ILE A 208 13.75 7.15 3.37
C ILE A 208 13.06 7.36 4.71
N VAL A 209 12.98 6.30 5.51
CA VAL A 209 12.38 6.33 6.84
C VAL A 209 13.49 6.20 7.88
N ASN A 210 13.69 7.26 8.66
CA ASN A 210 14.65 7.41 9.75
C ASN A 210 14.06 8.29 10.87
N SER A 211 14.77 8.48 11.99
CA SER A 211 14.24 9.21 13.15
C SER A 211 13.81 10.65 12.84
N ASN A 212 14.49 11.34 11.93
CA ASN A 212 14.15 12.73 11.55
C ASN A 212 12.92 12.77 10.63
N THR A 213 12.92 11.96 9.56
CA THR A 213 11.78 11.85 8.63
C THR A 213 10.53 11.31 9.33
N MET A 214 10.68 10.42 10.31
CA MET A 214 9.59 9.95 11.16
C MET A 214 8.99 11.08 12.00
N ARG A 215 9.83 12.01 12.51
CA ARG A 215 9.34 13.17 13.27
C ARG A 215 8.50 14.08 12.37
N ASP A 216 8.97 14.35 11.16
CA ASP A 216 8.24 15.16 10.19
C ASP A 216 6.99 14.44 9.70
N PHE A 217 7.06 13.13 9.47
CA PHE A 217 5.92 12.29 9.13
C PHE A 217 4.84 12.34 10.21
N ARG A 218 5.19 12.19 11.48
CA ARG A 218 4.23 12.29 12.61
C ARG A 218 3.61 13.68 12.73
N ARG A 219 4.34 14.74 12.36
CA ARG A 219 3.78 16.10 12.29
C ARG A 219 2.80 16.27 11.13
N ARG A 220 3.00 15.55 10.03
CA ARG A 220 2.19 15.63 8.79
C ARG A 220 1.06 14.62 8.68
N PHE A 221 1.07 13.55 9.45
CA PHE A 221 0.08 12.46 9.36
C PHE A 221 -0.45 12.00 10.72
N GLY A 222 -0.01 12.63 11.82
CA GLY A 222 -0.36 12.24 13.18
C GLY A 222 0.60 11.21 13.80
N VAL A 223 0.58 11.11 15.13
CA VAL A 223 1.53 10.29 15.91
C VAL A 223 1.35 8.78 15.67
N HIS A 224 0.14 8.37 15.32
CA HIS A 224 -0.25 6.97 15.13
C HIS A 224 -0.18 6.50 13.68
N ALA A 225 0.14 7.40 12.73
CA ALA A 225 0.28 7.02 11.34
C ALA A 225 1.46 6.07 11.13
N ASN A 226 1.26 5.09 10.23
CA ASN A 226 2.30 4.13 9.86
C ASN A 226 2.90 4.49 8.49
N PRO A 227 4.20 4.86 8.41
CA PRO A 227 4.82 5.22 7.13
C PRO A 227 4.93 4.05 6.15
N PHE A 228 4.93 2.80 6.64
CA PHE A 228 4.97 1.60 5.79
C PHE A 228 3.64 1.33 5.06
N VAL A 229 2.55 1.92 5.55
CA VAL A 229 1.22 1.88 4.93
C VAL A 229 1.05 3.07 3.99
N VAL A 230 1.52 4.25 4.41
CA VAL A 230 1.38 5.49 3.63
C VAL A 230 2.29 5.49 2.40
N PHE A 231 3.53 5.03 2.53
CA PHE A 231 4.48 4.98 1.43
C PHE A 231 4.62 3.54 0.91
N PRO A 232 4.25 3.26 -0.36
CA PRO A 232 4.34 1.90 -0.91
C PRO A 232 5.78 1.42 -1.07
N ARG A 233 6.77 2.31 -1.07
CA ARG A 233 8.19 1.98 -1.27
C ARG A 233 9.04 2.74 -0.28
N VAL A 234 9.68 2.03 0.63
CA VAL A 234 10.47 2.62 1.71
C VAL A 234 11.86 2.00 1.83
N ILE A 235 12.82 2.81 2.27
CA ILE A 235 14.17 2.39 2.64
C ILE A 235 14.38 2.71 4.11
N VAL A 236 14.81 1.72 4.88
CA VAL A 236 15.14 1.86 6.30
C VAL A 236 16.59 1.45 6.56
N SER A 237 17.23 2.18 7.48
CA SER A 237 18.54 1.83 8.00
C SER A 237 18.42 0.79 9.11
N MET A 238 19.31 -0.22 9.14
CA MET A 238 19.41 -1.16 10.29
C MET A 238 19.98 -0.51 11.55
N SER A 239 20.69 0.61 11.40
CA SER A 239 21.22 1.38 12.53
C SER A 239 20.07 2.19 13.15
N TRP A 240 19.53 1.67 14.25
CA TRP A 240 18.55 2.34 15.12
C TRP A 240 19.26 3.21 16.15
#